data_AF-A0A9E5F3S5-F1
#
_entry.id   AF-A0A9E5F3S5-F1
#
_cell.length_a   1.000
_cell.length_b   1.000
_cell.length_c   1.000
_cell.angle_alpha   90.00
_cell.angle_beta   90.00
_cell.angle_gamma   90.00
#
_symmetry.space_group_name_H-M   'P 1'
#
loop_
_entity.id
_entity.type
_entity.pdbx_description
1 polymer ?
#
loop_
_entity_poly.entity_id
_entity_poly.type
_entity_poly.pdbx_seq_one_letter_code
_entity_poly.pdbx_strand_id
1 'polypeptide(L)' 'NEGPGAALLNSLLGFEAINAGSDARFALLAGRLVGEATLLRFYVLHCIFIPLVASVLMAVHFWRVRKDGGISGPL' A
#
# COMPACT_ATOMS: atom_id res chain seq x y z
N ASN A 1 -3.76 6.58 21.83
CA ASN A 1 -4.13 5.15 21.80
C ASN A 1 -3.98 4.68 20.37
N GLU A 2 -2.79 4.22 20.05
CA GLU A 2 -2.46 3.65 18.74
C GLU A 2 -3.33 2.41 18.58
N GLY A 3 -4.15 2.37 17.52
CA GLY A 3 -5.17 1.33 17.36
C GLY A 3 -4.57 -0.07 17.41
N PRO A 4 -5.38 -1.11 17.70
CA PRO A 4 -4.88 -2.49 17.88
C PRO A 4 -4.09 -3.05 16.68
N GLY A 5 -4.26 -2.48 15.47
CA GLY A 5 -3.48 -2.84 14.27
C GLY A 5 -2.13 -2.14 14.12
N ALA A 6 -1.84 -1.09 14.90
CA ALA A 6 -0.57 -0.35 14.82
C ALA A 6 0.62 -1.19 15.28
N ALA A 7 0.44 -1.96 16.37
CA ALA A 7 1.47 -2.88 16.87
C ALA A 7 1.82 -3.97 15.83
N LEU A 8 0.82 -4.50 15.12
CA LEU A 8 1.02 -5.50 14.07
C LEU A 8 1.75 -4.91 12.87
N LEU A 9 1.34 -3.73 12.40
CA LEU A 9 1.99 -3.06 11.27
C LEU A 9 3.44 -2.65 11.58
N ASN A 10 3.72 -2.15 12.79
CA ASN A 10 5.07 -1.81 13.23
C ASN A 10 5.96 -3.07 13.35
N SER A 11 5.40 -4.20 13.79
CA SER A 11 6.13 -5.49 13.84
C SER A 11 6.43 -6.09 12.46
N LEU A 12 5.57 -5.84 11.46
CA LEU A 12 5.74 -6.34 10.10
C LEU A 12 6.68 -5.48 9.26
N LEU A 13 6.72 -4.17 9.50
CA LEU A 13 7.49 -3.22 8.72
C LEU A 13 8.86 -2.88 9.33
N GLY A 14 9.10 -3.20 10.61
CA GLY A 14 10.41 -3.03 11.25
C GLY A 14 10.81 -1.58 11.54
N PHE A 15 9.90 -0.62 11.33
CA PHE A 15 10.03 0.79 11.72
C PHE A 15 8.67 1.29 12.23
N GLU A 16 8.67 2.29 13.12
CA GLU A 16 7.45 2.92 13.66
C GLU A 16 6.70 3.69 12.54
N ALA A 17 5.93 2.96 11.74
CA ALA A 17 5.14 3.51 10.64
C ALA A 17 3.86 4.21 11.14
N ILE A 18 3.34 3.78 12.29
CA ILE A 18 2.11 4.30 12.90
C ILE A 18 2.38 4.50 14.39
N ASN A 19 2.64 5.75 14.80
CA ASN A 19 2.66 6.17 16.20
C ASN A 19 1.70 7.37 16.43
N ALA A 20 1.34 7.64 17.68
CA ALA A 20 0.39 8.70 18.05
C ALA A 20 0.84 10.13 17.69
N GLY A 21 2.11 10.32 17.35
CA GLY A 21 2.69 11.57 16.83
C GLY A 21 3.05 11.54 15.33
N SER A 22 2.94 10.40 14.65
CA SER A 22 3.28 10.22 13.23
C SER A 22 2.00 9.98 12.43
N ASP A 23 1.43 11.08 11.94
CA ASP A 23 0.31 11.02 11.00
C ASP A 23 0.74 10.27 9.73
N ALA A 24 -0.17 9.53 9.10
CA ALA A 24 0.04 8.93 7.77
C ALA A 24 0.57 9.98 6.78
N ARG A 25 0.17 11.24 6.98
CA ARG A 25 0.72 12.41 6.31
C ARG A 25 2.24 12.54 6.46
N PHE A 26 2.78 12.49 7.67
CA PHE A 26 4.22 12.59 7.90
C PHE A 26 4.99 11.40 7.32
N ALA A 27 4.41 10.19 7.42
CA ALA A 27 4.99 8.98 6.83
C ALA A 27 5.10 9.08 5.30
N LEU A 28 4.09 9.63 4.62
CA LEU A 28 4.11 9.79 3.17
C LEU A 28 4.95 10.99 2.70
N LEU A 29 4.90 12.12 3.42
CA LEU A 29 5.58 13.35 3.04
C LEU A 29 7.07 13.39 3.44
N ALA A 30 7.48 12.61 4.46
CA ALA A 30 8.80 12.69 5.09
C ALA A 30 9.12 14.06 5.71
N GLY A 31 8.11 14.89 5.96
CA GLY A 31 8.27 16.26 6.40
C GLY A 31 6.93 16.93 6.71
N ARG A 32 7.01 18.16 7.21
CA ARG A 32 5.83 18.98 7.55
C ARG A 32 5.15 19.60 6.33
N LEU A 33 5.90 19.77 5.24
CA LEU A 33 5.46 20.37 3.97
C LEU A 33 5.94 19.51 2.80
N VAL A 34 5.30 19.69 1.64
CA VAL A 34 5.68 19.03 0.38
C VAL A 34 7.02 19.60 -0.09
N GLY A 35 8.00 18.72 -0.32
CA GLY A 35 9.32 19.11 -0.80
C GLY A 35 10.00 18.00 -1.61
N GLU A 36 11.30 18.12 -1.82
CA GLU A 36 12.09 17.17 -2.62
C GLU A 36 12.00 15.72 -2.11
N ALA A 37 12.07 15.52 -0.79
CA ALA A 37 11.92 14.21 -0.16
C ALA A 37 10.53 13.59 -0.40
N THR A 38 9.49 14.40 -0.47
CA THR A 38 8.14 13.97 -0.83
C THR A 38 8.11 13.51 -2.30
N LEU A 39 8.67 14.32 -3.21
CA LEU A 39 8.68 14.02 -4.64
C LEU A 39 9.30 12.66 -4.94
N LEU A 40 10.47 12.37 -4.34
CA LEU A 40 11.15 11.09 -4.51
C LEU A 40 10.32 9.91 -4.00
N ARG A 41 9.65 10.06 -2.84
CA ARG A 41 8.79 9.01 -2.28
C ARG A 41 7.57 8.73 -3.15
N PHE A 42 6.91 9.77 -3.65
CA PHE A 42 5.79 9.62 -4.57
C PHE A 42 6.22 9.02 -5.91
N TYR A 43 7.41 9.36 -6.40
CA TYR A 43 7.97 8.74 -7.60
C TYR A 43 8.14 7.22 -7.42
N VAL A 44 8.79 6.78 -6.35
CA VAL A 44 8.97 5.35 -6.06
C VAL A 44 7.61 4.67 -5.84
N LEU A 45 6.71 5.30 -5.09
CA LEU A 45 5.38 4.77 -4.84
C LEU A 45 4.57 4.61 -6.14
N HIS A 46 4.66 5.57 -7.06
CA HIS A 46 3.89 5.58 -8.30
C HIS A 46 4.50 4.71 -9.41
N CYS A 47 5.82 4.72 -9.57
CA CYS A 47 6.47 4.01 -10.67
C CYS A 47 6.84 2.56 -10.32
N ILE A 48 6.97 2.23 -9.04
CA ILE A 48 7.40 0.90 -8.59
C ILE A 48 6.32 0.22 -7.76
N PHE A 49 5.92 0.83 -6.64
CA PHE A 49 5.04 0.15 -5.68
C PHE A 49 3.63 -0.09 -6.24
N ILE A 50 2.94 0.96 -6.72
CA ILE A 50 1.59 0.86 -7.27
C ILE A 50 1.55 -0.12 -8.46
N PRO A 51 2.43 -0.03 -9.48
CA PRO A 51 2.37 -0.94 -10.63
C PRO A 51 2.65 -2.39 -10.23
N LEU A 52 3.56 -2.62 -9.28
CA LEU A 52 3.85 -3.95 -8.77
C LEU A 52 2.64 -4.54 -8.04
N VAL A 53 2.05 -3.80 -7.10
CA VAL A 53 0.84 -4.24 -6.40
C VAL A 53 -0.31 -4.48 -7.37
N ALA A 54 -0.53 -3.57 -8.33
CA ALA A 54 -1.55 -3.73 -9.35
C ALA A 54 -1.31 -4.98 -10.21
N SER A 55 -0.08 -5.26 -10.63
CA SER A 55 0.26 -6.45 -11.42
C SER A 55 0.00 -7.75 -10.66
N VAL A 56 0.32 -7.80 -9.35
CA VAL A 56 0.03 -8.96 -8.49
C VAL A 56 -1.47 -9.14 -8.34
N LEU A 57 -2.21 -8.06 -8.09
CA LEU A 57 -3.66 -8.11 -7.99
C LEU A 57 -4.32 -8.54 -9.31
N MET A 58 -3.82 -8.07 -10.45
CA MET A 58 -4.27 -8.52 -11.78
C MET A 58 -3.96 -10.00 -12.01
N ALA A 59 -2.75 -10.46 -11.65
CA ALA A 59 -2.38 -11.86 -11.75
C ALA A 59 -3.29 -12.76 -10.89
N VAL A 60 -3.56 -12.36 -9.64
CA VAL A 60 -4.49 -13.07 -8.75
C VAL A 60 -5.91 -13.03 -9.33
N HIS A 61 -6.37 -11.86 -9.80
CA HIS A 61 -7.68 -11.69 -10.40
C HIS A 61 -7.88 -12.63 -11.58
N PHE A 62 -6.94 -12.66 -12.54
CA PHE A 62 -7.02 -13.54 -13.69
C PHE A 62 -6.85 -15.02 -13.33
N TRP A 63 -6.02 -15.34 -12.34
CA TRP A 63 -5.92 -16.70 -11.83
C TRP A 63 -7.25 -17.18 -11.25
N ARG A 64 -7.94 -16.34 -10.47
CA ARG A 64 -9.27 -16.63 -9.90
C ARG A 64 -10.31 -16.78 -11.00
N VAL A 65 -10.38 -15.84 -11.96
CA VAL A 65 -11.28 -15.94 -13.13
C VAL A 65 -11.07 -17.23 -13.91
N ARG A 66 -9.81 -17.64 -14.15
CA ARG A 66 -9.50 -18.89 -14.84
C ARG A 66 -9.84 -20.13 -14.01
N LYS A 67 -9.72 -20.05 -12.68
CA LYS A 67 -10.02 -21.16 -11.77
C LYS A 67 -11.51 -21.35 -11.53
N ASP A 68 -12.27 -20.26 -11.44
CA ASP A 68 -13.68 -20.27 -11.07
C ASP A 68 -14.62 -20.47 -12.29
N GLY A 69 -14.07 -20.89 -13.45
CA GLY A 69 -14.87 -21.33 -14.61
C GLY A 69 -15.21 -20.24 -15.63
N GLY A 70 -14.60 -19.05 -15.53
CA GLY A 70 -14.81 -17.94 -16.45
C GLY A 70 -15.85 -16.92 -15.97
N ILE A 71 -16.37 -16.15 -16.92
CA ILE A 71 -17.33 -15.06 -16.65
C ILE A 71 -18.69 -15.68 -16.32
N SER A 72 -19.41 -15.09 -15.36
CA SER A 72 -20.73 -15.56 -14.90
C SER A 72 -21.59 -16.06 -16.06
N GLY A 73 -22.04 -17.30 -15.95
CA GLY A 73 -22.89 -17.95 -16.95
C GLY A 73 -24.17 -17.15 -17.22
N PRO A 74 -24.82 -17.42 -18.37
CA PRO A 74 -25.96 -16.63 -18.85
C PRO A 74 -27.10 -16.56 -17.83
N LEU A 75 -27.75 -15.39 -17.79
CA LEU A 75 -29.00 -15.14 -17.08
C LEU A 75 -30.15 -15.96 -17.66
#